data_AF-A0A1S0UFT6-F1
#
_entry.id   AF-A0A1S0UFT6-F1
#
_cell.length_a   1.000
_cell.length_b   1.000
_cell.length_c   1.000
_cell.angle_alpha   90.00
_cell.angle_beta   90.00
_cell.angle_gamma   90.00
#
_symmetry.space_group_name_H-M   'P 1'
#
loop_
_entity.id
_entity.type
_entity.pdbx_description
1 polymer ?
#
loop_
_entity_poly.entity_id
_entity_poly.type
_entity_poly.pdbx_seq_one_letter_code
_entity_poly.pdbx_strand_id
1 'polypeptide(L)'
;MDCILKVFALEESDIVRKEIVKLLLPSYMKPGLKPDEVIRRIIVMGRESETAALSFHHIVITENLISVGNAVQHAKSLVLAVYKTLRSLEEVDGCETDEAMSLCAEATICESFIRPVRDETSEKFELWNSSHLLLNCLVVMWFPLRLILDNEKYAKENENLRRLITKLFKFAFLRYRNTPILEAIMHLGKTLDDWKEGRVLVLQELLQNDSLDDEKAAIYLEAATSWDFLALLKFIDDAFETVKREVCEDSPPKKRERKSKLTADAFNRSLLYLDRIIKQPEMKHDLEHNYPIYLSRYCKALTSLRQLIMENILQKRLRFSTFTFTFENIICGIRTQYILAVMILTGSKQDEEELLKNMRDDVKWLKESVVPEFLTDLTDEQLDIMIKVFETYIGLWTQQLKTYNTPFAFRAELYDVQWIDNMKNSRGAVRLLVVVIELFKNLIITAKIAEAWLSIYSTLNSCGLLTSNIIAEQAKIIADIVLEGFLVTNKNVLV
;
A
#
# COMPACT_ATOMS: atom_id res chain seq x y z
N MET A 1 -31.16 20.38 -15.39
CA MET A 1 -29.72 20.02 -15.38
C MET A 1 -29.47 18.81 -14.49
N ASP A 2 -30.26 18.63 -13.44
CA ASP A 2 -30.07 17.60 -12.41
C ASP A 2 -30.08 16.17 -12.97
N CYS A 3 -30.95 15.87 -13.95
CA CYS A 3 -30.93 14.57 -14.64
C CYS A 3 -29.62 14.34 -15.41
N ILE A 4 -29.04 15.38 -16.03
CA ILE A 4 -27.79 15.27 -16.79
C ILE A 4 -26.61 15.05 -15.83
N LEU A 5 -26.57 15.74 -14.69
CA LEU A 5 -25.50 15.58 -13.70
C LEU A 5 -25.53 14.19 -13.05
N LYS A 6 -26.71 13.65 -12.77
CA LYS A 6 -26.86 12.28 -12.24
C LYS A 6 -26.43 11.21 -13.26
N VAL A 7 -26.78 11.40 -14.54
CA VAL A 7 -26.29 10.52 -15.62
C VAL A 7 -24.77 10.65 -15.77
N PHE A 8 -24.25 11.87 -15.73
CA PHE A 8 -22.81 12.11 -15.88
C PHE A 8 -21.98 11.45 -14.77
N ALA A 9 -22.50 11.40 -13.55
CA ALA A 9 -21.83 10.77 -12.41
C ALA A 9 -21.71 9.24 -12.53
N LEU A 10 -22.58 8.61 -13.31
CA LEU A 10 -22.66 7.15 -13.48
C LEU A 10 -22.14 6.66 -14.83
N GLU A 11 -21.86 7.58 -15.76
CA GLU A 11 -21.43 7.23 -17.12
C GLU A 11 -19.98 6.73 -17.11
N GLU A 12 -19.76 5.53 -17.66
CA GLU A 12 -18.43 4.89 -17.74
C GLU A 12 -17.72 5.18 -19.07
N SER A 13 -18.45 5.53 -20.13
CA SER A 13 -17.86 5.80 -21.44
C SER A 13 -17.21 7.18 -21.52
N ASP A 14 -15.88 7.22 -21.66
CA ASP A 14 -15.12 8.47 -21.79
C ASP A 14 -15.59 9.36 -22.95
N ILE A 15 -16.01 8.75 -24.06
CA ILE A 15 -16.56 9.48 -25.22
C ILE A 15 -17.85 10.20 -24.83
N VAL A 16 -18.77 9.51 -24.14
CA VAL A 16 -20.05 10.09 -23.72
C VAL A 16 -19.82 11.16 -22.66
N ARG A 17 -18.94 10.90 -21.69
CA ARG A 17 -18.53 11.88 -20.66
C ARG A 17 -17.98 13.16 -21.27
N LYS A 18 -17.14 13.06 -22.31
CA LYS A 18 -16.62 14.21 -23.05
C LYS A 18 -17.74 15.04 -23.69
N GLU A 19 -18.70 14.39 -24.36
CA GLU A 19 -19.83 15.11 -24.98
C GLU A 19 -20.74 15.76 -23.94
N ILE A 20 -21.00 15.10 -22.81
CA ILE A 20 -21.74 15.70 -21.69
C ILE A 20 -21.01 16.95 -21.17
N VAL A 21 -19.69 16.90 -20.98
CA VAL A 21 -18.92 18.06 -20.51
C VAL A 21 -18.98 19.21 -21.51
N LYS A 22 -18.92 18.95 -22.82
CA LYS A 22 -19.12 20.00 -23.84
C LYS A 22 -20.50 20.67 -23.74
N LEU A 23 -21.54 19.92 -23.39
CA LEU A 23 -22.89 20.46 -23.18
C LEU A 23 -22.99 21.29 -21.89
N LEU A 24 -22.27 20.89 -20.83
CA LEU A 24 -22.24 21.60 -19.55
C LEU A 24 -21.37 22.87 -19.61
N LEU A 25 -20.28 22.86 -20.38
CA LEU A 25 -19.28 23.93 -20.39
C LEU A 25 -19.87 25.35 -20.58
N PRO A 26 -20.81 25.62 -21.51
CA PRO A 26 -21.43 26.94 -21.66
C PRO A 26 -22.29 27.38 -20.47
N SER A 27 -22.80 26.43 -19.68
CA SER A 27 -23.58 26.72 -18.47
C SER A 27 -22.68 27.06 -17.29
N TYR A 28 -21.49 26.47 -17.19
CA TYR A 28 -20.65 26.59 -16.00
C TYR A 28 -19.42 27.49 -16.18
N MET A 29 -18.84 27.57 -17.37
CA MET A 29 -17.61 28.34 -17.65
C MET A 29 -17.73 29.20 -18.91
N LYS A 30 -18.89 29.85 -19.11
CA LYS A 30 -19.10 30.75 -20.25
C LYS A 30 -18.09 31.91 -20.23
N PRO A 31 -17.47 32.26 -21.39
CA PRO A 31 -16.66 33.47 -21.49
C PRO A 31 -17.43 34.71 -21.03
N GLY A 32 -16.79 35.54 -20.20
CA GLY A 32 -17.35 36.79 -19.66
C GLY A 32 -18.08 36.65 -18.32
N LEU A 33 -18.26 35.44 -17.78
CA LEU A 33 -18.71 35.29 -16.40
C LEU A 33 -17.65 35.81 -15.42
N LYS A 34 -18.11 36.46 -14.34
CA LYS A 34 -17.22 36.84 -13.24
C LYS A 34 -16.72 35.58 -12.51
N PRO A 35 -15.48 35.56 -11.99
CA PRO A 35 -14.94 34.42 -11.25
C PRO A 35 -15.86 33.90 -10.15
N ASP A 36 -16.42 34.80 -9.31
CA ASP A 36 -17.33 34.41 -8.22
C ASP A 36 -18.59 33.70 -8.72
N GLU A 37 -19.10 34.09 -9.90
CA GLU A 37 -20.28 33.44 -10.49
C GLU A 37 -19.94 32.04 -11.01
N VAL A 38 -18.76 31.85 -11.59
CA VAL A 38 -18.27 30.52 -11.98
C VAL A 38 -18.17 29.62 -10.75
N ILE A 39 -17.54 30.11 -9.68
CA ILE A 39 -17.40 29.36 -8.42
C ILE A 39 -18.77 29.00 -7.84
N ARG A 40 -19.73 29.93 -7.80
CA ARG A 40 -21.10 29.64 -7.35
C ARG A 40 -21.75 28.51 -8.16
N ARG A 41 -21.60 28.50 -9.48
CA ARG A 41 -22.14 27.44 -10.33
C ARG A 41 -21.46 26.10 -10.09
N ILE A 42 -20.15 26.08 -9.84
CA ILE A 42 -19.44 24.85 -9.45
C ILE A 42 -19.95 24.31 -8.11
N ILE A 43 -20.19 25.17 -7.11
CA ILE A 43 -20.80 24.76 -5.84
C ILE A 43 -22.17 24.13 -6.08
N VAL A 44 -23.01 24.75 -6.92
CA VAL A 44 -24.32 24.18 -7.30
C VAL A 44 -24.16 22.82 -7.98
N MET A 45 -23.20 22.67 -8.91
CA MET A 45 -22.92 21.38 -9.54
C MET A 45 -22.54 20.31 -8.51
N GLY A 46 -21.65 20.62 -7.58
CA GLY A 46 -21.20 19.66 -6.58
C GLY A 46 -22.25 19.34 -5.51
N ARG A 47 -23.16 20.28 -5.21
CA ARG A 47 -24.35 20.00 -4.36
C ARG A 47 -25.26 18.97 -5.01
N GLU A 48 -25.44 19.02 -6.33
CA GLU A 48 -26.20 18.03 -7.08
C GLU A 48 -25.43 16.70 -7.26
N SER A 49 -24.14 16.79 -7.56
CA SER A 49 -23.24 15.64 -7.65
C SER A 49 -21.77 16.05 -7.59
N GLU A 50 -21.09 15.69 -6.49
CA GLU A 50 -19.65 15.91 -6.33
C GLU A 50 -18.86 15.18 -7.43
N THR A 51 -19.19 13.92 -7.73
CA THR A 51 -18.55 13.14 -8.80
C THR A 51 -18.65 13.82 -10.17
N ALA A 52 -19.80 14.44 -10.48
CA ALA A 52 -19.97 15.22 -11.70
C ALA A 52 -19.06 16.46 -11.72
N ALA A 53 -18.98 17.20 -10.60
CA ALA A 53 -18.10 18.36 -10.49
C ALA A 53 -16.62 17.99 -10.67
N LEU A 54 -16.16 16.90 -10.07
CA LEU A 54 -14.79 16.43 -10.22
C LEU A 54 -14.51 15.96 -11.65
N SER A 55 -15.41 15.16 -12.22
CA SER A 55 -15.30 14.67 -13.61
C SER A 55 -15.28 15.82 -14.61
N PHE A 56 -16.12 16.83 -14.42
CA PHE A 56 -16.15 18.03 -15.25
C PHE A 56 -14.78 18.72 -15.27
N HIS A 57 -14.21 18.99 -14.10
CA HIS A 57 -12.91 19.68 -14.00
C HIS A 57 -11.76 18.87 -14.59
N HIS A 58 -11.75 17.55 -14.40
CA HIS A 58 -10.75 16.68 -14.98
C HIS A 58 -10.81 16.70 -16.51
N ILE A 59 -12.00 16.42 -17.07
CA ILE A 59 -12.22 16.28 -18.52
C ILE A 59 -12.02 17.60 -19.26
N VAL A 60 -12.44 18.73 -18.68
CA VAL A 60 -12.24 20.05 -19.30
C VAL A 60 -10.76 20.30 -19.62
N ILE A 61 -9.85 19.80 -18.80
CA ILE A 61 -8.40 19.92 -19.00
C ILE A 61 -7.85 18.82 -19.89
N THR A 62 -8.12 17.54 -19.58
CA THR A 62 -7.53 16.42 -20.34
C THR A 62 -7.97 16.40 -21.80
N GLU A 63 -9.21 16.82 -22.08
CA GLU A 63 -9.76 16.92 -23.44
C GLU A 63 -9.53 18.29 -24.10
N ASN A 64 -8.75 19.18 -23.47
CA ASN A 64 -8.42 20.52 -23.98
C ASN A 64 -9.66 21.34 -24.41
N LEU A 65 -10.75 21.25 -23.65
CA LEU A 65 -12.02 21.92 -23.98
C LEU A 65 -11.99 23.43 -23.73
N ILE A 66 -10.99 23.91 -22.99
CA ILE A 66 -10.70 25.33 -22.78
C ILE A 66 -9.23 25.63 -23.07
N SER A 67 -8.91 26.90 -23.35
CA SER A 67 -7.52 27.32 -23.52
C SER A 67 -6.74 27.20 -22.21
N VAL A 68 -5.43 26.96 -22.31
CA VAL A 68 -4.52 26.90 -21.14
C VAL A 68 -4.62 28.18 -20.30
N GLY A 69 -4.73 29.36 -20.93
CA GLY A 69 -4.90 30.62 -20.22
C GLY A 69 -6.19 30.66 -19.38
N ASN A 70 -7.31 30.19 -19.94
CA ASN A 70 -8.58 30.12 -19.22
C ASN A 70 -8.53 29.08 -18.08
N ALA A 71 -7.88 27.94 -18.31
CA ALA A 71 -7.65 26.93 -17.29
C ALA A 71 -6.85 27.50 -16.11
N VAL A 72 -5.76 28.22 -16.38
CA VAL A 72 -4.95 28.86 -15.34
C VAL A 72 -5.76 29.88 -14.55
N GLN A 73 -6.59 30.70 -15.19
CA GLN A 73 -7.43 31.68 -14.48
C GLN A 73 -8.52 31.02 -13.64
N HIS A 74 -9.12 29.93 -14.12
CA HIS A 74 -10.09 29.16 -13.35
C HIS A 74 -9.45 28.48 -12.14
N ALA A 75 -8.27 27.86 -12.31
CA ALA A 75 -7.51 27.29 -11.20
C ALA A 75 -7.14 28.36 -10.15
N LYS A 76 -6.73 29.56 -10.57
CA LYS A 76 -6.52 30.70 -9.65
C LYS A 76 -7.79 31.08 -8.89
N SER A 77 -8.93 31.09 -9.57
CA SER A 77 -10.23 31.41 -8.97
C SER A 77 -10.61 30.36 -7.92
N LEU A 78 -10.39 29.06 -8.21
CA LEU A 78 -10.58 27.98 -7.26
C LEU A 78 -9.66 28.14 -6.03
N VAL A 79 -8.37 28.39 -6.23
CA VAL A 79 -7.42 28.61 -5.12
C VAL A 79 -7.88 29.75 -4.20
N LEU A 80 -8.28 30.89 -4.77
CA LEU A 80 -8.76 32.05 -4.01
C LEU A 80 -10.07 31.75 -3.30
N ALA A 81 -11.00 31.04 -3.95
CA ALA A 81 -12.27 30.65 -3.34
C ALA A 81 -12.08 29.70 -2.15
N VAL A 82 -11.23 28.68 -2.30
CA VAL A 82 -10.89 27.75 -1.20
C VAL A 82 -10.21 28.51 -0.07
N TYR A 83 -9.23 29.36 -0.36
CA TYR A 83 -8.55 30.14 0.68
C TYR A 83 -9.54 31.04 1.44
N LYS A 84 -10.43 31.75 0.73
CA LYS A 84 -11.42 32.63 1.34
C LYS A 84 -12.41 31.86 2.20
N THR A 85 -12.94 30.74 1.69
CA THR A 85 -13.93 29.92 2.41
C THR A 85 -13.34 29.27 3.65
N LEU A 86 -12.12 28.74 3.58
CA LEU A 86 -11.42 28.22 4.76
C LEU A 86 -11.10 29.32 5.77
N ARG A 87 -10.57 30.48 5.34
CA ARG A 87 -10.29 31.60 6.25
C ARG A 87 -11.54 32.08 7.00
N SER A 88 -12.69 32.15 6.32
CA SER A 88 -13.96 32.51 6.96
C SER A 88 -14.43 31.51 8.02
N LEU A 89 -13.96 30.25 8.01
CA LEU A 89 -14.29 29.29 9.06
C LEU A 89 -13.58 29.58 10.39
N GLU A 90 -12.43 30.24 10.35
CA GLU A 90 -11.65 30.62 11.55
C GLU A 90 -12.21 31.88 12.21
N GLU A 91 -12.60 32.87 11.40
CA GLU A 91 -13.18 34.12 11.88
C GLU A 91 -14.50 33.87 12.64
N VAL A 92 -15.16 32.74 12.38
CA VAL A 92 -16.38 32.29 13.07
C VAL A 92 -16.08 31.60 14.42
N ASP A 93 -14.86 31.11 14.65
CA ASP A 93 -14.47 30.35 15.87
C ASP A 93 -13.92 31.21 17.03
N GLY A 94 -13.83 32.53 16.86
CA GLY A 94 -13.69 33.48 17.97
C GLY A 94 -12.48 33.25 18.89
N CYS A 95 -11.29 33.60 18.43
CA CYS A 95 -10.27 34.16 19.32
C CYS A 95 -9.56 35.30 18.60
N GLU A 96 -9.83 36.53 19.03
CA GLU A 96 -9.07 37.71 18.61
C GLU A 96 -7.60 37.49 18.98
N THR A 97 -6.79 37.11 18.00
CA THR A 97 -5.34 37.25 18.10
C THR A 97 -4.95 38.42 17.22
N ASP A 98 -4.46 39.47 17.88
CA ASP A 98 -3.94 40.69 17.28
C ASP A 98 -3.14 40.41 16.01
N GLU A 99 -3.56 41.00 14.89
CA GLU A 99 -2.91 40.92 13.57
C GLU A 99 -1.44 41.41 13.56
N ALA A 100 -0.95 41.97 14.68
CA ALA A 100 0.41 42.47 14.85
C ALA A 100 1.42 41.45 15.44
N MET A 101 0.99 40.29 15.95
CA MET A 101 1.88 39.27 16.55
C MET A 101 2.04 37.97 15.74
N SER A 102 1.39 37.86 14.57
CA SER A 102 1.26 36.61 13.82
C SER A 102 2.36 36.34 12.77
N LEU A 103 3.57 36.87 12.92
CA LEU A 103 4.68 36.64 11.96
C LEU A 103 5.90 35.92 12.56
N CYS A 104 5.90 35.57 13.85
CA CYS A 104 7.08 34.96 14.49
C CYS A 104 6.79 33.77 15.43
N ALA A 105 5.61 33.16 15.40
CA ALA A 105 5.28 31.95 16.17
C ALA A 105 4.80 30.78 15.28
N GLU A 106 5.41 30.60 14.10
CA GLU A 106 4.96 29.64 13.07
C GLU A 106 5.32 28.16 13.32
N ALA A 107 5.93 27.81 14.46
CA ALA A 107 6.36 26.42 14.70
C ALA A 107 5.39 25.56 15.53
N THR A 108 4.38 26.15 16.19
CA THR A 108 3.57 25.38 17.18
C THR A 108 2.13 25.86 17.32
N ILE A 109 1.44 26.21 16.23
CA ILE A 109 -0.01 26.44 16.29
C ILE A 109 -0.70 25.31 15.53
N CYS A 110 -0.96 24.22 16.27
CA CYS A 110 -1.89 23.19 15.86
C CYS A 110 -3.28 23.64 16.31
N GLU A 111 -3.92 24.53 15.53
CA GLU A 111 -5.32 24.85 15.78
C GLU A 111 -6.14 23.59 15.56
N SER A 112 -6.77 23.14 16.63
CA SER A 112 -7.64 21.98 16.68
C SER A 112 -8.98 22.36 16.09
N PHE A 113 -9.03 22.67 14.78
CA PHE A 113 -10.30 22.88 14.12
C PHE A 113 -11.15 21.62 14.27
N ILE A 114 -12.22 21.72 15.05
CA ILE A 114 -13.19 20.65 15.22
C ILE A 114 -14.23 20.86 14.14
N ARG A 115 -14.42 19.83 13.31
CA ARG A 115 -15.45 19.80 12.27
C ARG A 115 -16.79 20.27 12.83
N PRO A 116 -17.53 21.16 12.15
CA PRO A 116 -18.88 21.50 12.54
C PRO A 116 -19.73 20.23 12.67
N VAL A 117 -20.45 20.09 13.79
CA VAL A 117 -21.44 19.02 14.00
C VAL A 117 -22.45 19.06 12.83
N ARG A 118 -23.04 17.91 12.46
CA ARG A 118 -24.05 17.77 11.38
C ARG A 118 -25.35 18.54 11.69
N ASP A 119 -25.27 19.84 11.89
CA ASP A 119 -26.37 20.76 11.71
C ASP A 119 -26.26 21.29 10.28
N GLU A 120 -26.97 20.63 9.37
CA GLU A 120 -27.01 20.95 7.94
C GLU A 120 -27.55 22.36 7.67
N THR A 121 -28.11 23.03 8.68
CA THR A 121 -28.60 24.41 8.57
C THR A 121 -27.57 25.47 8.96
N SER A 122 -26.41 25.07 9.48
CA SER A 122 -25.38 26.02 9.89
C SER A 122 -24.56 26.53 8.70
N GLU A 123 -24.39 27.86 8.63
CA GLU A 123 -23.55 28.52 7.62
C GLU A 123 -22.11 27.97 7.62
N LYS A 124 -21.60 27.62 8.81
CA LYS A 124 -20.27 26.99 8.99
C LYS A 124 -20.18 25.63 8.30
N PHE A 125 -21.25 24.82 8.33
CA PHE A 125 -21.29 23.52 7.65
C PHE A 125 -21.36 23.68 6.13
N GLU A 126 -22.15 24.63 5.61
CA GLU A 126 -22.18 24.91 4.18
C GLU A 126 -20.83 25.41 3.64
N LEU A 127 -20.16 26.31 4.39
CA LEU A 127 -18.82 26.80 4.07
C LEU A 127 -17.78 25.68 4.10
N TRP A 128 -17.87 24.77 5.07
CA TRP A 128 -17.00 23.59 5.14
C TRP A 128 -17.16 22.69 3.92
N ASN A 129 -18.39 22.30 3.58
CA ASN A 129 -18.64 21.43 2.43
C ASN A 129 -18.25 22.09 1.11
N SER A 130 -18.48 23.40 0.97
CA SER A 130 -18.06 24.16 -0.21
C SER A 130 -16.54 24.20 -0.33
N SER A 131 -15.82 24.44 0.79
CA SER A 131 -14.35 24.41 0.82
C SER A 131 -13.81 23.05 0.38
N HIS A 132 -14.37 21.96 0.92
CA HIS A 132 -13.96 20.60 0.60
C HIS A 132 -14.17 20.27 -0.89
N LEU A 133 -15.37 20.53 -1.41
CA LEU A 133 -15.71 20.34 -2.82
C LEU A 133 -14.76 21.12 -3.75
N LEU A 134 -14.56 22.41 -3.47
CA LEU A 134 -13.74 23.28 -4.30
C LEU A 134 -12.27 22.87 -4.26
N LEU A 135 -11.78 22.41 -3.10
CA LEU A 135 -10.43 21.86 -2.96
C LEU A 135 -10.27 20.58 -3.80
N ASN A 136 -11.22 19.66 -3.74
CA ASN A 136 -11.19 18.45 -4.58
C ASN A 136 -11.25 18.81 -6.08
N CYS A 137 -12.09 19.77 -6.48
CA CYS A 137 -12.15 20.26 -7.86
C CYS A 137 -10.81 20.87 -8.31
N LEU A 138 -10.14 21.62 -7.43
CA LEU A 138 -8.81 22.15 -7.69
C LEU A 138 -7.78 21.03 -7.88
N VAL A 139 -7.79 20.01 -7.02
CA VAL A 139 -6.88 18.86 -7.11
C VAL A 139 -7.01 18.14 -8.45
N VAL A 140 -8.22 17.72 -8.82
CA VAL A 140 -8.45 16.95 -10.06
C VAL A 140 -8.18 17.76 -11.33
N MET A 141 -8.31 19.08 -11.26
CA MET A 141 -7.96 20.00 -12.35
C MET A 141 -6.44 20.23 -12.43
N TRP A 142 -5.79 20.38 -11.28
CA TRP A 142 -4.36 20.71 -11.19
C TRP A 142 -3.47 19.60 -11.74
N PHE A 143 -3.79 18.33 -11.44
CA PHE A 143 -3.00 17.19 -11.88
C PHE A 143 -2.75 17.13 -13.39
N PRO A 144 -3.75 17.21 -14.27
CA PRO A 144 -3.51 17.26 -15.71
C PRO A 144 -2.99 18.63 -16.18
N LEU A 145 -3.42 19.73 -15.55
CA LEU A 145 -2.99 21.07 -15.95
C LEU A 145 -1.50 21.28 -15.74
N ARG A 146 -0.92 20.80 -14.64
CA ARG A 146 0.52 20.95 -14.35
C ARG A 146 1.39 20.34 -15.45
N LEU A 147 0.99 19.19 -16.00
CA LEU A 147 1.74 18.51 -17.07
C LEU A 147 1.77 19.35 -18.35
N ILE A 148 0.68 20.07 -18.64
CA ILE A 148 0.62 21.02 -19.76
C ILE A 148 1.52 22.24 -19.48
N LEU A 149 1.52 22.71 -18.23
CA LEU A 149 2.28 23.88 -17.79
C LEU A 149 3.78 23.64 -17.62
N ASP A 150 4.23 22.39 -17.56
CA ASP A 150 5.66 22.04 -17.54
C ASP A 150 6.36 22.32 -18.88
N ASN A 151 5.60 22.61 -19.94
CA ASN A 151 6.15 23.14 -21.18
C ASN A 151 6.71 24.57 -20.95
N GLU A 152 7.95 24.82 -21.39
CA GLU A 152 8.64 26.12 -21.23
C GLU A 152 7.82 27.32 -21.71
N LYS A 153 6.96 27.14 -22.72
CA LYS A 153 6.02 28.16 -23.21
C LYS A 153 5.15 28.77 -22.11
N TYR A 154 4.81 27.99 -21.08
CA TYR A 154 3.92 28.38 -20.00
C TYR A 154 4.64 28.56 -18.66
N ALA A 155 5.98 28.69 -18.66
CA ALA A 155 6.78 28.77 -17.44
C ALA A 155 6.29 29.87 -16.47
N LYS A 156 5.90 31.03 -17.01
CA LYS A 156 5.40 32.17 -16.20
C LYS A 156 4.04 31.87 -15.58
N GLU A 157 3.13 31.26 -16.32
CA GLU A 157 1.83 30.82 -15.81
C GLU A 157 1.99 29.73 -14.74
N ASN A 158 2.89 28.77 -14.98
CA ASN A 158 3.22 27.68 -14.07
C ASN A 158 3.75 28.22 -12.74
N GLU A 159 4.79 29.06 -12.78
CA GLU A 159 5.40 29.66 -11.60
C GLU A 159 4.36 30.44 -10.76
N ASN A 160 3.54 31.26 -11.42
CA ASN A 160 2.53 32.06 -10.73
C ASN A 160 1.44 31.20 -10.08
N LEU A 161 0.96 30.16 -10.77
CA LEU A 161 -0.07 29.27 -10.23
C LEU A 161 0.49 28.38 -9.12
N ARG A 162 1.68 27.78 -9.30
CA ARG A 162 2.38 27.02 -8.25
C ARG A 162 2.57 27.84 -6.99
N ARG A 163 3.00 29.10 -7.10
CA ARG A 163 3.14 30.01 -5.94
C ARG A 163 1.83 30.18 -5.16
N LEU A 164 0.69 30.28 -5.84
CA LEU A 164 -0.61 30.41 -5.20
C LEU A 164 -1.05 29.11 -4.53
N ILE A 165 -0.88 27.97 -5.23
CA ILE A 165 -1.18 26.64 -4.69
C ILE A 165 -0.30 26.37 -3.45
N THR A 166 0.99 26.71 -3.49
CA THR A 166 1.89 26.60 -2.33
C THR A 166 1.42 27.42 -1.14
N LYS A 167 0.94 28.66 -1.35
CA LYS A 167 0.38 29.46 -0.25
C LYS A 167 -0.88 28.82 0.34
N LEU A 168 -1.79 28.33 -0.50
CA LEU A 168 -2.99 27.63 -0.05
C LEU A 168 -2.63 26.35 0.71
N PHE A 169 -1.71 25.54 0.19
CA PHE A 169 -1.26 24.30 0.82
C PHE A 169 -0.67 24.55 2.21
N LYS A 170 0.25 25.52 2.36
CA LYS A 170 0.82 25.88 3.67
C LYS A 170 -0.26 26.25 4.67
N PHE A 171 -1.16 27.15 4.27
CA PHE A 171 -2.28 27.59 5.09
C PHE A 171 -3.18 26.43 5.50
N ALA A 172 -3.64 25.64 4.53
CA ALA A 172 -4.57 24.55 4.74
C ALA A 172 -3.94 23.43 5.59
N PHE A 173 -2.69 23.08 5.32
CA PHE A 173 -1.98 22.05 6.08
C PHE A 173 -1.79 22.44 7.55
N LEU A 174 -1.30 23.67 7.83
CA LEU A 174 -1.04 24.08 9.21
C LEU A 174 -2.30 24.09 10.07
N ARG A 175 -3.46 24.42 9.47
CA ARG A 175 -4.71 24.63 10.22
C ARG A 175 -5.72 23.49 10.14
N TYR A 176 -5.68 22.68 9.08
CA TYR A 176 -6.71 21.67 8.80
C TYR A 176 -6.17 20.25 8.62
N ARG A 177 -4.88 19.98 8.89
CA ARG A 177 -4.28 18.62 8.77
C ARG A 177 -4.88 17.53 9.67
N ASN A 178 -5.75 17.87 10.62
CA ASN A 178 -6.45 16.91 11.48
C ASN A 178 -7.91 16.71 11.08
N THR A 179 -8.25 17.07 9.84
CA THR A 179 -9.62 17.03 9.32
C THR A 179 -9.69 16.16 8.05
N PRO A 180 -10.90 15.78 7.59
CA PRO A 180 -11.06 14.96 6.38
C PRO A 180 -10.50 15.58 5.09
N ILE A 181 -10.28 16.91 5.03
CA ILE A 181 -9.70 17.54 3.82
C ILE A 181 -8.20 17.27 3.65
N LEU A 182 -7.56 16.59 4.61
CA LEU A 182 -6.12 16.30 4.59
C LEU A 182 -5.68 15.59 3.31
N GLU A 183 -6.45 14.61 2.83
CA GLU A 183 -6.12 13.87 1.61
C GLU A 183 -5.95 14.81 0.42
N ALA A 184 -6.92 15.71 0.21
CA ALA A 184 -6.88 16.71 -0.85
C ALA A 184 -5.72 17.71 -0.68
N ILE A 185 -5.47 18.15 0.56
CA ILE A 185 -4.32 19.01 0.90
C ILE A 185 -3.00 18.33 0.50
N MET A 186 -2.84 17.05 0.85
CA MET A 186 -1.61 16.30 0.59
C MET A 186 -1.45 15.91 -0.88
N HIS A 187 -2.56 15.68 -1.61
CA HIS A 187 -2.53 15.52 -3.05
C HIS A 187 -2.07 16.79 -3.79
N LEU A 188 -2.40 17.99 -3.30
CA LEU A 188 -1.75 19.21 -3.79
C LEU A 188 -0.27 19.20 -3.39
N GLY A 189 0.01 18.98 -2.10
CA GLY A 189 1.35 19.02 -1.52
C GLY A 189 2.38 18.15 -2.25
N LYS A 190 2.02 16.91 -2.61
CA LYS A 190 2.94 15.97 -3.30
C LYS A 190 3.43 16.46 -4.66
N THR A 191 2.75 17.45 -5.26
CA THR A 191 3.15 18.05 -6.53
C THR A 191 3.96 19.34 -6.38
N LEU A 192 4.22 19.77 -5.14
CA LEU A 192 4.93 21.00 -4.80
C LEU A 192 6.31 20.69 -4.23
N ASP A 193 7.35 21.19 -4.88
CA ASP A 193 8.73 20.88 -4.53
C ASP A 193 9.29 21.81 -3.41
N ASP A 194 8.59 22.90 -3.10
CA ASP A 194 9.21 24.07 -2.46
C ASP A 194 9.03 24.17 -0.94
N TRP A 195 8.17 23.36 -0.30
CA TRP A 195 7.94 23.50 1.14
C TRP A 195 8.78 22.53 1.98
N LYS A 196 10.01 22.93 2.29
CA LYS A 196 10.94 22.13 3.11
C LYS A 196 10.40 21.87 4.52
N GLU A 197 9.82 22.87 5.17
CA GLU A 197 9.34 22.73 6.55
C GLU A 197 8.16 21.75 6.63
N GLY A 198 7.22 21.81 5.68
CA GLY A 198 6.11 20.85 5.62
C GLY A 198 6.57 19.42 5.37
N ARG A 199 7.55 19.23 4.48
CA ARG A 199 8.19 17.92 4.28
C ARG A 199 8.78 17.38 5.57
N VAL A 200 9.51 18.22 6.31
CA VAL A 200 10.09 17.84 7.62
C VAL A 200 8.99 17.50 8.62
N LEU A 201 7.92 18.28 8.72
CA LEU A 201 6.80 18.02 9.63
C LEU A 201 6.09 16.70 9.31
N VAL A 202 5.80 16.44 8.04
CA VAL A 202 5.14 15.20 7.61
C VAL A 202 6.04 14.00 7.85
N LEU A 203 7.31 14.07 7.48
CA LEU A 203 8.28 13.00 7.76
C LEU A 203 8.44 12.81 9.27
N GLN A 204 8.44 13.87 10.08
CA GLN A 204 8.52 13.74 11.53
C GLN A 204 7.27 13.07 12.12
N GLU A 205 6.07 13.47 11.70
CA GLU A 205 4.82 12.80 12.12
C GLU A 205 4.81 11.34 11.68
N LEU A 206 5.12 11.06 10.42
CA LEU A 206 5.12 9.71 9.86
C LEU A 206 6.15 8.78 10.53
N LEU A 207 7.35 9.29 10.85
CA LEU A 207 8.46 8.45 11.33
C LEU A 207 8.58 8.40 12.86
N GLN A 208 8.00 9.36 13.59
CA GLN A 208 8.21 9.50 15.04
C GLN A 208 6.94 9.51 15.90
N ASN A 209 5.74 9.63 15.32
CA ASN A 209 4.51 9.70 16.12
C ASN A 209 3.87 8.32 16.33
N ASP A 210 4.15 7.66 17.46
CA ASP A 210 3.60 6.35 17.87
C ASP A 210 2.07 6.24 17.91
N SER A 211 1.36 7.37 17.91
CA SER A 211 -0.11 7.43 17.92
C SER A 211 -0.74 7.80 16.57
N LEU A 212 0.06 7.82 15.49
CA LEU A 212 -0.45 8.14 14.16
C LEU A 212 -1.41 7.06 13.66
N ASP A 213 -2.62 7.47 13.33
CA ASP A 213 -3.65 6.63 12.73
C ASP A 213 -3.27 6.12 11.33
N ASP A 214 -3.71 4.91 10.99
CA ASP A 214 -3.34 4.20 9.75
C ASP A 214 -3.85 4.88 8.46
N GLU A 215 -5.01 5.54 8.49
CA GLU A 215 -5.54 6.32 7.37
C GLU A 215 -4.68 7.56 7.15
N LYS A 216 -4.38 8.30 8.23
CA LYS A 216 -3.50 9.48 8.16
C LYS A 216 -2.08 9.11 7.71
N ALA A 217 -1.56 7.98 8.20
CA ALA A 217 -0.27 7.46 7.78
C ALA A 217 -0.26 7.11 6.27
N ALA A 218 -1.38 6.68 5.70
CA ALA A 218 -1.47 6.38 4.26
C ALA A 218 -1.29 7.64 3.41
N ILE A 219 -2.03 8.67 3.77
CA ILE A 219 -2.00 9.97 3.08
C ILE A 219 -0.59 10.58 3.16
N TYR A 220 0.03 10.54 4.33
CA TYR A 220 1.40 11.04 4.51
C TYR A 220 2.45 10.22 3.78
N LEU A 221 2.32 8.89 3.78
CA LEU A 221 3.26 8.03 3.09
C LEU A 221 3.26 8.30 1.58
N GLU A 222 2.08 8.46 0.97
CA GLU A 222 1.97 8.76 -0.48
C GLU A 222 2.63 10.09 -0.87
N ALA A 223 2.54 11.10 -0.01
CA ALA A 223 3.24 12.37 -0.23
C ALA A 223 4.75 12.24 0.04
N ALA A 224 5.13 11.52 1.10
CA ALA A 224 6.53 11.33 1.49
C ALA A 224 7.33 10.57 0.42
N THR A 225 6.72 9.57 -0.24
CA THR A 225 7.38 8.86 -1.36
C THR A 225 7.71 9.79 -2.52
N SER A 226 6.87 10.80 -2.78
CA SER A 226 7.12 11.81 -3.82
C SER A 226 8.19 12.84 -3.40
N TRP A 227 8.34 13.09 -2.11
CA TRP A 227 9.20 14.15 -1.60
C TRP A 227 10.61 13.73 -1.21
N ASP A 228 10.76 12.56 -0.57
CA ASP A 228 12.04 12.03 -0.10
C ASP A 228 11.95 10.51 0.11
N PHE A 229 11.91 9.77 -0.99
CA PHE A 229 11.85 8.31 -0.97
C PHE A 229 13.04 7.69 -0.22
N LEU A 230 14.23 8.29 -0.35
CA LEU A 230 15.45 7.79 0.31
C LEU A 230 15.37 7.91 1.84
N ALA A 231 14.77 8.97 2.38
CA ALA A 231 14.54 9.08 3.82
C ALA A 231 13.62 7.96 4.35
N LEU A 232 12.58 7.59 3.59
CA LEU A 232 11.71 6.45 3.93
C LEU A 232 12.48 5.13 3.92
N LEU A 233 13.26 4.87 2.86
CA LEU A 233 14.09 3.67 2.77
C LEU A 233 15.11 3.61 3.92
N LYS A 234 15.72 4.74 4.27
CA LYS A 234 16.65 4.81 5.40
C LYS A 234 15.97 4.49 6.73
N PHE A 235 14.77 5.00 6.97
CA PHE A 235 14.01 4.66 8.18
C PHE A 235 13.71 3.16 8.26
N ILE A 236 13.29 2.54 7.15
CA ILE A 236 13.06 1.09 7.06
C ILE A 236 14.37 0.31 7.30
N ASP A 237 15.47 0.75 6.70
CA ASP A 237 16.81 0.16 6.88
C ASP A 237 17.27 0.20 8.34
N ASP A 238 17.16 1.37 8.99
CA ASP A 238 17.53 1.57 10.39
C ASP A 238 16.71 0.65 11.33
N ALA A 239 15.41 0.49 11.06
CA ALA A 239 14.54 -0.40 11.83
C ALA A 239 14.91 -1.87 11.65
N PHE A 240 15.06 -2.34 10.41
CA PHE A 240 15.38 -3.74 10.13
C PHE A 240 16.80 -4.13 10.54
N GLU A 241 17.79 -3.25 10.38
CA GLU A 241 19.14 -3.49 10.93
C GLU A 241 19.13 -3.56 12.46
N THR A 242 18.23 -2.84 13.13
CA THR A 242 18.05 -2.98 14.58
C THR A 242 17.44 -4.33 14.94
N VAL A 243 16.47 -4.85 14.17
CA VAL A 243 15.97 -6.23 14.34
C VAL A 243 17.11 -7.23 14.21
N LYS A 244 17.91 -7.14 13.14
CA LYS A 244 19.04 -8.03 12.92
C LYS A 244 20.03 -8.01 14.09
N ARG A 245 20.34 -6.83 14.65
CA ARG A 245 21.23 -6.70 15.81
C ARG A 245 20.65 -7.23 17.11
N GLU A 246 19.35 -7.06 17.34
CA GLU A 246 18.69 -7.53 18.57
C GLU A 246 18.42 -9.04 18.55
N VAL A 247 18.22 -9.63 17.37
CA VAL A 247 17.88 -11.04 17.20
C VAL A 247 19.10 -11.92 16.90
N CYS A 248 20.10 -11.44 16.15
CA CYS A 248 21.33 -12.20 15.91
C CYS A 248 22.41 -11.88 16.95
N GLU A 249 22.87 -12.88 17.69
CA GLU A 249 23.95 -12.75 18.70
C GLU A 249 25.35 -12.48 18.11
N ASP A 250 25.51 -12.53 16.78
CA ASP A 250 26.82 -12.44 16.09
C ASP A 250 27.49 -11.07 16.09
N SER A 251 26.88 -10.04 16.69
CA SER A 251 27.47 -8.70 16.75
C SER A 251 27.98 -8.40 18.17
N PRO A 252 29.30 -8.19 18.39
CA PRO A 252 29.77 -7.69 19.68
C PRO A 252 29.07 -6.36 19.98
N PRO A 253 28.72 -6.07 21.25
CA PRO A 253 28.06 -4.82 21.61
C PRO A 253 28.96 -3.66 21.21
N LYS A 254 28.67 -3.04 20.05
CA LYS A 254 29.40 -1.87 19.59
C LYS A 254 29.20 -0.79 20.65
N LYS A 255 30.32 -0.26 21.14
CA LYS A 255 30.42 0.85 22.11
C LYS A 255 29.28 1.85 21.91
N ARG A 256 28.38 1.96 22.90
CA ARG A 256 27.36 3.02 23.07
C ARG A 256 27.11 3.83 21.79
N GLU A 257 26.54 3.20 20.77
CA GLU A 257 25.96 3.96 19.68
C GLU A 257 24.79 4.75 20.27
N ARG A 258 24.67 6.02 19.86
CA ARG A 258 23.57 6.92 20.25
C ARG A 258 22.27 6.10 20.29
N LYS A 259 21.55 6.12 21.43
CA LYS A 259 20.19 5.58 21.55
C LYS A 259 19.48 5.79 20.22
N SER A 260 19.11 4.70 19.54
CA SER A 260 18.41 4.80 18.26
C SER A 260 17.24 5.74 18.48
N LYS A 261 17.11 6.76 17.63
CA LYS A 261 15.95 7.68 17.65
C LYS A 261 14.67 6.99 17.16
N LEU A 262 14.74 5.69 16.87
CA LEU A 262 13.61 4.88 16.48
C LEU A 262 12.65 4.76 17.64
N THR A 263 11.37 4.84 17.32
CA THR A 263 10.31 4.62 18.29
C THR A 263 10.06 3.14 18.49
N ALA A 264 9.30 2.79 19.53
CA ALA A 264 9.02 1.38 19.86
C ALA A 264 8.22 0.68 18.75
N ASP A 265 7.42 1.44 17.99
CA ASP A 265 6.59 0.94 16.89
C ASP A 265 7.28 0.99 15.52
N ALA A 266 8.54 1.45 15.46
CA ALA A 266 9.24 1.66 14.19
C ALA A 266 9.30 0.40 13.31
N PHE A 267 9.47 -0.79 13.89
CA PHE A 267 9.45 -2.05 13.13
C PHE A 267 8.13 -2.29 12.41
N ASN A 268 6.99 -2.12 13.08
CA ASN A 268 5.67 -2.36 12.49
C ASN A 268 5.37 -1.35 11.40
N ARG A 269 5.74 -0.09 11.63
CA ARG A 269 5.66 0.97 10.62
C ARG A 269 6.51 0.66 9.40
N SER A 270 7.73 0.20 9.60
CA SER A 270 8.60 -0.17 8.49
C SER A 270 8.00 -1.29 7.64
N LEU A 271 7.35 -2.29 8.27
CA LEU A 271 6.60 -3.32 7.55
C LEU A 271 5.41 -2.73 6.78
N LEU A 272 4.60 -1.87 7.42
CA LEU A 272 3.45 -1.23 6.79
C LEU A 272 3.84 -0.34 5.61
N TYR A 273 4.90 0.45 5.78
CA TYR A 273 5.39 1.36 4.74
C TYR A 273 5.95 0.59 3.56
N LEU A 274 6.73 -0.48 3.83
CA LEU A 274 7.26 -1.33 2.78
C LEU A 274 6.15 -2.07 2.01
N ASP A 275 5.14 -2.61 2.70
CA ASP A 275 3.97 -3.24 2.05
C ASP A 275 3.26 -2.27 1.10
N ARG A 276 3.02 -1.02 1.55
CA ARG A 276 2.39 0.01 0.72
C ARG A 276 3.27 0.43 -0.47
N ILE A 277 4.57 0.56 -0.27
CA ILE A 277 5.54 0.85 -1.34
C ILE A 277 5.52 -0.25 -2.41
N ILE A 278 5.55 -1.53 -1.99
CA ILE A 278 5.56 -2.69 -2.90
C ILE A 278 4.24 -2.81 -3.69
N LYS A 279 3.11 -2.40 -3.10
CA LYS A 279 1.80 -2.43 -3.76
C LYS A 279 1.62 -1.33 -4.81
N GLN A 280 2.43 -0.28 -4.79
CA GLN A 280 2.39 0.81 -5.77
C GLN A 280 3.33 0.47 -6.94
N PRO A 281 2.83 0.27 -8.18
CA PRO A 281 3.64 -0.19 -9.30
C PRO A 281 4.87 0.69 -9.60
N GLU A 282 4.71 2.01 -9.55
CA GLU A 282 5.79 2.96 -9.83
C GLU A 282 6.89 2.90 -8.76
N MET A 283 6.49 2.85 -7.48
CA MET A 283 7.43 2.81 -6.36
C MET A 283 8.10 1.45 -6.24
N LYS A 284 7.36 0.37 -6.53
CA LYS A 284 7.90 -0.98 -6.64
C LYS A 284 8.98 -1.04 -7.72
N HIS A 285 8.70 -0.51 -8.91
CA HIS A 285 9.67 -0.47 -9.99
C HIS A 285 10.93 0.33 -9.59
N ASP A 286 10.76 1.48 -8.94
CA ASP A 286 11.87 2.30 -8.45
C ASP A 286 12.72 1.55 -7.41
N LEU A 287 12.07 0.87 -6.46
CA LEU A 287 12.74 0.03 -5.45
C LEU A 287 13.54 -1.13 -6.08
N GLU A 288 12.98 -1.79 -7.10
CA GLU A 288 13.62 -2.92 -7.81
C GLU A 288 14.83 -2.50 -8.65
N HIS A 289 14.75 -1.35 -9.33
CA HIS A 289 15.75 -0.97 -10.34
C HIS A 289 16.76 0.05 -9.84
N ASN A 290 16.31 1.03 -9.05
CA ASN A 290 17.17 2.12 -8.58
C ASN A 290 17.70 1.90 -7.15
N TYR A 291 17.01 1.08 -6.36
CA TYR A 291 17.36 0.79 -4.97
C TYR A 291 17.50 -0.72 -4.61
N PRO A 292 18.05 -1.59 -5.50
CA PRO A 292 18.09 -3.04 -5.26
C PRO A 292 18.90 -3.44 -4.01
N ILE A 293 19.85 -2.60 -3.59
CA ILE A 293 20.63 -2.84 -2.37
C ILE A 293 19.76 -2.88 -1.12
N TYR A 294 18.69 -2.08 -1.08
CA TYR A 294 17.76 -2.06 0.04
C TYR A 294 16.90 -3.33 0.07
N LEU A 295 16.46 -3.84 -1.09
CA LEU A 295 15.74 -5.12 -1.18
C LEU A 295 16.53 -6.28 -0.55
N SER A 296 17.80 -6.44 -0.96
CA SER A 296 18.66 -7.51 -0.43
C SER A 296 18.92 -7.34 1.07
N ARG A 297 19.18 -6.11 1.53
CA ARG A 297 19.36 -5.81 2.96
C ARG A 297 18.11 -6.14 3.79
N TYR A 298 16.95 -5.69 3.37
CA TYR A 298 15.69 -5.92 4.08
C TYR A 298 15.36 -7.41 4.15
N CYS A 299 15.51 -8.12 3.03
CA CYS A 299 15.29 -9.57 2.99
C CYS A 299 16.21 -10.31 3.99
N LYS A 300 17.50 -9.96 4.00
CA LYS A 300 18.49 -10.55 4.93
C LYS A 300 18.19 -10.22 6.38
N ALA A 301 17.84 -8.98 6.69
CA ALA A 301 17.52 -8.55 8.05
C ALA A 301 16.29 -9.26 8.63
N LEU A 302 15.26 -9.50 7.81
CA LEU A 302 14.03 -10.17 8.25
C LEU A 302 14.16 -11.70 8.35
N THR A 303 15.19 -12.31 7.75
CA THR A 303 15.42 -13.77 7.81
C THR A 303 15.56 -14.27 9.26
N SER A 304 16.13 -13.46 10.14
CA SER A 304 16.35 -13.83 11.56
C SER A 304 15.06 -13.96 12.37
N LEU A 305 13.94 -13.38 11.92
CA LEU A 305 12.66 -13.42 12.65
C LEU A 305 12.13 -14.83 12.89
N ARG A 306 12.51 -15.80 12.05
CA ARG A 306 12.17 -17.21 12.25
C ARG A 306 12.59 -17.73 13.63
N GLN A 307 13.73 -17.28 14.14
CA GLN A 307 14.28 -17.73 15.42
C GLN A 307 13.35 -17.40 16.60
N LEU A 308 12.54 -16.35 16.45
CA LEU A 308 11.61 -15.88 17.47
C LEU A 308 10.31 -16.69 17.54
N ILE A 309 9.99 -17.50 16.53
CA ILE A 309 8.68 -18.17 16.44
C ILE A 309 8.45 -19.12 17.62
N MET A 310 9.40 -20.02 17.88
CA MET A 310 9.25 -21.03 18.94
C MET A 310 9.21 -20.39 20.33
N GLU A 311 10.03 -19.37 20.57
CA GLU A 311 10.02 -18.62 21.83
C GLU A 311 8.71 -17.84 22.02
N ASN A 312 8.15 -17.28 20.93
CA ASN A 312 6.91 -16.52 20.99
C ASN A 312 5.69 -17.41 21.24
N ILE A 313 5.68 -18.65 20.73
CA ILE A 313 4.63 -19.65 21.06
C ILE A 313 4.50 -19.85 22.58
N LEU A 314 5.61 -19.71 23.33
CA LEU A 314 5.63 -19.89 24.78
C LEU A 314 5.40 -18.57 25.54
N GLN A 315 6.00 -17.46 25.09
CA GLN A 315 6.05 -16.21 25.86
C GLN A 315 5.04 -15.13 25.40
N LYS A 316 4.37 -15.33 24.26
CA LYS A 316 3.39 -14.44 23.58
C LYS A 316 3.89 -13.04 23.18
N ARG A 317 4.84 -12.47 23.93
CA ARG A 317 5.49 -11.18 23.68
C ARG A 317 6.96 -11.26 24.05
N LEU A 318 7.81 -11.00 23.08
CA LEU A 318 9.26 -10.96 23.27
C LEU A 318 9.70 -9.50 23.35
N ARG A 319 10.35 -9.14 24.47
CA ARG A 319 10.80 -7.76 24.73
C ARG A 319 12.31 -7.68 24.53
N PHE A 320 12.72 -6.81 23.63
CA PHE A 320 14.11 -6.45 23.40
C PHE A 320 14.35 -5.01 23.88
N SER A 321 15.58 -4.52 23.73
CA SER A 321 15.96 -3.17 24.16
C SER A 321 15.19 -2.07 23.43
N THR A 322 14.87 -2.28 22.16
CA THR A 322 14.23 -1.28 21.29
C THR A 322 12.80 -1.70 20.92
N PHE A 323 12.58 -2.98 20.61
CA PHE A 323 11.30 -3.46 20.10
C PHE A 323 10.59 -4.45 21.02
N THR A 324 9.26 -4.48 20.90
CA THR A 324 8.43 -5.56 21.42
C THR A 324 7.83 -6.32 20.25
N PHE A 325 8.17 -7.60 20.12
CA PHE A 325 7.63 -8.45 19.06
C PHE A 325 6.42 -9.23 19.56
N THR A 326 5.31 -9.06 18.86
CA THR A 326 4.13 -9.94 18.94
C THR A 326 4.21 -11.01 17.86
N PHE A 327 3.43 -12.06 18.01
CA PHE A 327 3.30 -13.10 16.99
C PHE A 327 2.91 -12.53 15.62
N GLU A 328 1.94 -11.61 15.59
CA GLU A 328 1.45 -10.96 14.37
C GLU A 328 2.56 -10.22 13.63
N ASN A 329 3.40 -9.49 14.36
CA ASN A 329 4.47 -8.69 13.78
C ASN A 329 5.59 -9.59 13.22
N ILE A 330 5.89 -10.71 13.89
CA ILE A 330 6.84 -11.73 13.42
C ILE A 330 6.33 -12.34 12.11
N ILE A 331 5.07 -12.79 12.09
CA ILE A 331 4.45 -13.39 10.89
C ILE A 331 4.38 -12.39 9.73
N CYS A 332 4.05 -11.13 10.00
CA CYS A 332 4.06 -10.06 9.00
C CYS A 332 5.47 -9.87 8.42
N GLY A 333 6.49 -9.81 9.28
CA GLY A 333 7.89 -9.70 8.85
C GLY A 333 8.36 -10.88 7.98
N ILE A 334 7.99 -12.11 8.32
CA ILE A 334 8.30 -13.30 7.50
C ILE A 334 7.61 -13.24 6.14
N ARG A 335 6.34 -12.81 6.08
CA ARG A 335 5.63 -12.65 4.80
C ARG A 335 6.32 -11.60 3.93
N THR A 336 6.67 -10.46 4.51
CA THR A 336 7.43 -9.40 3.82
C THR A 336 8.77 -9.93 3.32
N GLN A 337 9.49 -10.71 4.12
CA GLN A 337 10.76 -11.34 3.70
C GLN A 337 10.60 -12.21 2.46
N TYR A 338 9.58 -13.07 2.40
CA TYR A 338 9.32 -13.91 1.22
C TYR A 338 8.88 -13.10 -0.01
N ILE A 339 8.10 -12.03 0.17
CA ILE A 339 7.75 -11.12 -0.93
C ILE A 339 9.01 -10.50 -1.52
N LEU A 340 9.91 -9.99 -0.66
CA LEU A 340 11.19 -9.43 -1.10
C LEU A 340 12.08 -10.48 -1.78
N ALA A 341 12.14 -11.70 -1.26
CA ALA A 341 12.89 -12.78 -1.86
C ALA A 341 12.38 -13.12 -3.27
N VAL A 342 11.06 -13.18 -3.47
CA VAL A 342 10.48 -13.39 -4.80
C VAL A 342 10.83 -12.24 -5.74
N MET A 343 10.71 -10.98 -5.29
CA MET A 343 11.10 -9.81 -6.09
C MET A 343 12.56 -9.92 -6.56
N ILE A 344 13.48 -10.26 -5.64
CA ILE A 344 14.90 -10.48 -5.96
C ILE A 344 15.04 -11.61 -6.98
N LEU A 345 14.49 -12.80 -6.72
CA LEU A 345 14.60 -13.96 -7.61
C LEU A 345 14.05 -13.71 -9.03
N THR A 346 13.03 -12.86 -9.16
CA THR A 346 12.46 -12.51 -10.47
C THR A 346 13.24 -11.40 -11.20
N GLY A 347 13.87 -10.49 -10.47
CA GLY A 347 14.58 -9.33 -11.04
C GLY A 347 16.10 -9.49 -11.18
N SER A 348 16.73 -10.30 -10.32
CA SER A 348 18.18 -10.46 -10.20
C SER A 348 18.55 -11.87 -9.77
N LYS A 349 19.56 -12.48 -10.43
CA LYS A 349 20.07 -13.80 -10.04
C LYS A 349 21.27 -13.75 -9.07
N GLN A 350 21.69 -12.56 -8.63
CA GLN A 350 22.93 -12.42 -7.84
C GLN A 350 22.86 -13.10 -6.47
N ASP A 351 21.69 -13.14 -5.84
CA ASP A 351 21.48 -13.74 -4.51
C ASP A 351 20.67 -15.06 -4.57
N GLU A 352 20.45 -15.62 -5.76
CA GLU A 352 19.55 -16.76 -5.99
C GLU A 352 19.92 -17.99 -5.14
N GLU A 353 21.21 -18.36 -5.10
CA GLU A 353 21.67 -19.52 -4.33
C GLU A 353 21.51 -19.35 -2.82
N GLU A 354 21.82 -18.15 -2.29
CA GLU A 354 21.70 -17.82 -0.87
C GLU A 354 20.23 -17.83 -0.44
N LEU A 355 19.34 -17.21 -1.23
CA LEU A 355 17.91 -17.18 -0.96
C LEU A 355 17.28 -18.58 -1.00
N LEU A 356 17.61 -19.38 -2.02
CA LEU A 356 17.12 -20.75 -2.12
C LEU A 356 17.64 -21.60 -0.98
N LYS A 357 18.88 -21.38 -0.52
CA LYS A 357 19.41 -22.06 0.66
C LYS A 357 18.62 -21.70 1.92
N ASN A 358 18.36 -20.41 2.16
CA ASN A 358 17.58 -19.98 3.33
C ASN A 358 16.17 -20.58 3.33
N MET A 359 15.52 -20.62 2.16
CA MET A 359 14.20 -21.24 2.03
C MET A 359 14.25 -22.76 2.29
N ARG A 360 15.28 -23.47 1.82
CA ARG A 360 15.48 -24.89 2.16
C ARG A 360 15.67 -25.09 3.68
N ASP A 361 16.46 -24.21 4.30
CA ASP A 361 16.66 -24.23 5.74
C ASP A 361 15.34 -24.00 6.50
N ASP A 362 14.45 -23.15 5.98
CA ASP A 362 13.09 -22.97 6.53
C ASP A 362 12.22 -24.23 6.39
N VAL A 363 12.25 -24.89 5.23
CA VAL A 363 11.54 -26.16 5.00
C VAL A 363 12.01 -27.22 6.00
N LYS A 364 13.33 -27.36 6.15
CA LYS A 364 13.93 -28.30 7.10
C LYS A 364 13.55 -27.96 8.53
N TRP A 365 13.66 -26.69 8.94
CA TRP A 365 13.26 -26.23 10.26
C TRP A 365 11.77 -26.51 10.53
N LEU A 366 10.87 -26.23 9.59
CA LEU A 366 9.44 -26.49 9.77
C LEU A 366 9.17 -27.97 10.00
N LYS A 367 9.83 -28.85 9.24
CA LYS A 367 9.74 -30.32 9.38
C LYS A 367 10.25 -30.84 10.70
N GLU A 368 11.38 -30.31 11.17
CA GLU A 368 12.08 -30.84 12.34
C GLU A 368 11.58 -30.22 13.65
N SER A 369 11.06 -28.99 13.61
CA SER A 369 10.75 -28.21 14.82
C SER A 369 9.27 -27.84 14.99
N VAL A 370 8.47 -27.74 13.91
CA VAL A 370 7.06 -27.31 14.01
C VAL A 370 6.10 -28.46 13.79
N VAL A 371 6.31 -29.26 12.74
CA VAL A 371 5.42 -30.40 12.42
C VAL A 371 5.31 -31.41 13.57
N PRO A 372 6.40 -31.81 14.27
CA PRO A 372 6.31 -32.78 15.34
C PRO A 372 5.47 -32.30 16.53
N GLU A 373 5.39 -30.98 16.77
CA GLU A 373 4.62 -30.41 17.86
C GLU A 373 3.11 -30.61 17.70
N PHE A 374 2.59 -30.86 16.48
CA PHE A 374 1.17 -31.17 16.31
C PHE A 374 0.75 -32.51 16.95
N LEU A 375 1.72 -33.33 17.33
CA LEU A 375 1.53 -34.60 18.03
C LEU A 375 1.66 -34.46 19.55
N THR A 376 2.01 -33.28 20.06
CA THR A 376 2.16 -33.00 21.50
C THR A 376 0.87 -32.41 22.10
N ASP A 377 0.77 -32.42 23.44
CA ASP A 377 -0.39 -31.90 24.17
C ASP A 377 -0.36 -30.36 24.27
N LEU A 378 -0.69 -29.70 23.16
CA LEU A 378 -0.77 -28.25 23.08
C LEU A 378 -2.09 -27.71 23.66
N THR A 379 -2.01 -26.51 24.23
CA THR A 379 -3.22 -25.70 24.50
C THR A 379 -3.85 -25.22 23.19
N ASP A 380 -5.15 -24.90 23.19
CA ASP A 380 -5.85 -24.46 21.97
C ASP A 380 -5.23 -23.19 21.37
N GLU A 381 -4.70 -22.29 22.21
CA GLU A 381 -4.02 -21.07 21.77
C GLU A 381 -2.67 -21.37 21.10
N GLN A 382 -1.86 -22.26 21.70
CA GLN A 382 -0.58 -22.68 21.09
C GLN A 382 -0.82 -23.42 19.76
N LEU A 383 -1.87 -24.25 19.70
CA LEU A 383 -2.26 -24.93 18.49
C LEU A 383 -2.65 -23.95 17.37
N ASP A 384 -3.46 -22.91 17.66
CA ASP A 384 -3.84 -21.92 16.65
C ASP A 384 -2.63 -21.12 16.14
N ILE A 385 -1.70 -20.75 17.03
CA ILE A 385 -0.44 -20.09 16.66
C ILE A 385 0.37 -21.01 15.72
N MET A 386 0.54 -22.28 16.06
CA MET A 386 1.26 -23.24 15.22
C MET A 386 0.59 -23.48 13.87
N ILE A 387 -0.73 -23.61 13.84
CA ILE A 387 -1.50 -23.70 12.59
C ILE A 387 -1.19 -22.48 11.72
N LYS A 388 -1.19 -21.27 12.31
CA LYS A 388 -0.93 -20.02 11.57
C LYS A 388 0.51 -19.88 11.08
N VAL A 389 1.50 -20.38 11.83
CA VAL A 389 2.89 -20.51 11.36
C VAL A 389 2.94 -21.40 10.13
N PHE A 390 2.36 -22.60 10.25
CA PHE A 390 2.37 -23.59 9.19
C PHE A 390 1.65 -23.07 7.93
N GLU A 391 0.41 -22.60 8.06
CA GLU A 391 -0.37 -21.98 6.98
C GLU A 391 0.41 -20.85 6.29
N THR A 392 1.16 -20.04 7.06
CA THR A 392 1.97 -18.96 6.50
C THR A 392 3.08 -19.49 5.59
N TYR A 393 3.93 -20.41 6.05
CA TYR A 393 5.01 -20.96 5.22
C TYR A 393 4.48 -21.71 4.00
N ILE A 394 3.46 -22.55 4.18
CA ILE A 394 2.83 -23.28 3.07
C ILE A 394 2.26 -22.33 2.03
N GLY A 395 1.56 -21.27 2.46
CA GLY A 395 1.03 -20.24 1.58
C GLY A 395 2.13 -19.50 0.81
N LEU A 396 3.21 -19.12 1.49
CA LEU A 396 4.34 -18.43 0.87
C LEU A 396 5.04 -19.29 -0.19
N TRP A 397 5.34 -20.57 0.11
CA TRP A 397 5.93 -21.48 -0.86
C TRP A 397 5.00 -21.78 -2.03
N THR A 398 3.70 -21.91 -1.78
CA THR A 398 2.69 -22.05 -2.84
C THR A 398 2.71 -20.85 -3.78
N GLN A 399 2.73 -19.64 -3.24
CA GLN A 399 2.80 -18.41 -4.04
C GLN A 399 4.12 -18.33 -4.83
N GLN A 400 5.23 -18.71 -4.21
CA GLN A 400 6.53 -18.74 -4.85
C GLN A 400 6.55 -19.69 -6.05
N LEU A 401 6.00 -20.90 -5.92
CA LEU A 401 5.89 -21.87 -7.02
C LEU A 401 5.07 -21.33 -8.19
N LYS A 402 4.04 -20.50 -7.92
CA LYS A 402 3.21 -19.84 -8.95
C LYS A 402 3.95 -18.71 -9.67
N THR A 403 4.91 -18.05 -9.01
CA THR A 403 5.48 -16.78 -9.46
C THR A 403 6.88 -16.94 -10.07
N TYR A 404 7.69 -17.86 -9.54
CA TYR A 404 9.08 -18.05 -9.93
C TYR A 404 9.32 -19.52 -10.30
N ASN A 405 10.07 -19.76 -11.39
CA ASN A 405 10.41 -21.11 -11.86
C ASN A 405 11.39 -21.78 -10.91
N THR A 406 10.85 -22.30 -9.83
CA THR A 406 11.63 -22.74 -8.67
C THR A 406 12.42 -24.01 -9.02
N PRO A 407 13.71 -24.14 -8.65
CA PRO A 407 14.49 -25.31 -9.02
C PRO A 407 13.95 -26.63 -8.47
N PHE A 408 14.18 -27.73 -9.21
CA PHE A 408 13.71 -29.07 -8.85
C PHE A 408 14.14 -29.50 -7.44
N ALA A 409 15.38 -29.19 -7.05
CA ALA A 409 15.91 -29.56 -5.73
C ALA A 409 15.04 -29.00 -4.58
N PHE A 410 14.62 -27.73 -4.68
CA PHE A 410 13.74 -27.13 -3.67
C PHE A 410 12.33 -27.74 -3.71
N ARG A 411 11.78 -28.00 -4.90
CA ARG A 411 10.48 -28.68 -5.04
C ARG A 411 10.47 -30.06 -4.42
N ALA A 412 11.57 -30.81 -4.56
CA ALA A 412 11.72 -32.13 -3.98
C ALA A 412 11.71 -32.07 -2.44
N GLU A 413 12.26 -31.02 -1.83
CA GLU A 413 12.22 -30.85 -0.37
C GLU A 413 10.82 -30.51 0.16
N LEU A 414 10.02 -29.78 -0.60
CA LEU A 414 8.61 -29.50 -0.26
C LEU A 414 7.71 -30.75 -0.40
N TYR A 415 8.12 -31.71 -1.22
CA TYR A 415 7.38 -32.95 -1.40
C TYR A 415 7.65 -33.91 -0.23
N ASP A 416 6.78 -33.89 0.79
CA ASP A 416 6.91 -34.74 1.96
C ASP A 416 5.55 -35.25 2.44
N VAL A 417 5.25 -36.51 2.13
CA VAL A 417 3.97 -37.15 2.48
C VAL A 417 3.79 -37.29 3.99
N GLN A 418 4.88 -37.30 4.77
CA GLN A 418 4.82 -37.38 6.23
C GLN A 418 4.09 -36.18 6.85
N TRP A 419 4.01 -35.05 6.13
CA TRP A 419 3.20 -33.91 6.54
C TRP A 419 1.75 -34.32 6.78
N ILE A 420 1.15 -35.03 5.83
CA ILE A 420 -0.24 -35.47 5.92
C ILE A 420 -0.42 -36.45 7.09
N ASP A 421 0.52 -37.39 7.24
CA ASP A 421 0.46 -38.40 8.31
C ASP A 421 0.57 -37.80 9.71
N ASN A 422 1.39 -36.76 9.89
CA ASN A 422 1.55 -36.08 11.17
C ASN A 422 0.36 -35.15 11.49
N MET A 423 -0.26 -34.54 10.48
CA MET A 423 -1.33 -33.57 10.69
C MET A 423 -2.73 -34.16 10.74
N LYS A 424 -2.97 -35.33 10.12
CA LYS A 424 -4.31 -35.96 10.03
C LYS A 424 -4.92 -36.30 11.39
N ASN A 425 -4.09 -36.52 12.40
CA ASN A 425 -4.53 -36.84 13.77
C ASN A 425 -4.60 -35.61 14.68
N SER A 426 -4.24 -34.42 14.18
CA SER A 426 -4.29 -33.18 14.97
C SER A 426 -5.70 -32.59 15.04
N ARG A 427 -6.00 -31.83 16.10
CA ARG A 427 -7.27 -31.09 16.26
C ARG A 427 -7.52 -30.03 15.16
N GLY A 428 -6.49 -29.67 14.38
CA GLY A 428 -6.54 -28.72 13.26
C GLY A 428 -6.47 -29.34 11.87
N ALA A 429 -6.58 -30.68 11.76
CA ALA A 429 -6.28 -31.45 10.55
C ALA A 429 -6.93 -30.89 9.28
N VAL A 430 -8.22 -30.52 9.32
CA VAL A 430 -8.93 -30.03 8.14
C VAL A 430 -8.29 -28.76 7.55
N ARG A 431 -7.97 -27.76 8.39
CA ARG A 431 -7.33 -26.51 7.93
C ARG A 431 -5.93 -26.76 7.36
N LEU A 432 -5.14 -27.54 8.09
CA LEU A 432 -3.77 -27.87 7.72
C LEU A 432 -3.68 -28.67 6.40
N LEU A 433 -4.60 -29.62 6.20
CA LEU A 433 -4.60 -30.45 4.99
C LEU A 433 -5.04 -29.67 3.76
N VAL A 434 -5.97 -28.70 3.88
CA VAL A 434 -6.36 -27.83 2.77
C VAL A 434 -5.16 -27.06 2.20
N VAL A 435 -4.33 -26.45 3.06
CA VAL A 435 -3.17 -25.69 2.60
C VAL A 435 -2.09 -26.59 1.99
N VAL A 436 -1.86 -27.78 2.55
CA VAL A 436 -0.90 -28.77 2.01
C VAL A 436 -1.33 -29.30 0.66
N ILE A 437 -2.62 -29.58 0.49
CA ILE A 437 -3.19 -30.01 -0.79
C ILE A 437 -2.95 -28.93 -1.85
N GLU A 438 -3.17 -27.66 -1.53
CA GLU A 438 -2.94 -26.56 -2.46
C GLU A 438 -1.46 -26.43 -2.85
N LEU A 439 -0.53 -26.57 -1.90
CA LEU A 439 0.90 -26.63 -2.22
C LEU A 439 1.23 -27.79 -3.17
N PHE A 440 0.73 -28.99 -2.86
CA PHE A 440 0.97 -30.19 -3.65
C PHE A 440 0.40 -30.06 -5.06
N LYS A 441 -0.80 -29.48 -5.23
CA LYS A 441 -1.34 -29.15 -6.56
C LYS A 441 -0.35 -28.34 -7.39
N ASN A 442 0.24 -27.29 -6.81
CA ASN A 442 1.19 -26.44 -7.51
C ASN A 442 2.53 -27.13 -7.80
N LEU A 443 3.01 -27.99 -6.89
CA LEU A 443 4.17 -28.85 -7.15
C LEU A 443 3.93 -29.80 -8.33
N ILE A 444 2.75 -30.43 -8.38
CA ILE A 444 2.37 -31.41 -9.42
C ILE A 444 2.28 -30.76 -10.80
N ILE A 445 1.58 -29.61 -10.91
CA ILE A 445 1.45 -28.84 -12.15
C ILE A 445 2.84 -28.51 -12.73
N THR A 446 3.79 -28.20 -11.85
CA THR A 446 5.10 -27.70 -12.28
C THR A 446 6.15 -28.81 -12.45
N ALA A 447 5.97 -29.99 -11.84
CA ALA A 447 7.01 -31.03 -11.77
C ALA A 447 6.79 -32.27 -12.67
N LYS A 448 5.61 -32.45 -13.30
CA LYS A 448 5.33 -33.62 -14.16
C LYS A 448 5.60 -34.99 -13.50
N ILE A 449 5.46 -35.11 -12.18
CA ILE A 449 5.80 -36.34 -11.42
C ILE A 449 4.54 -37.18 -11.18
N ALA A 450 4.27 -38.15 -12.05
CA ALA A 450 3.10 -39.03 -11.97
C ALA A 450 3.14 -40.02 -10.78
N GLU A 451 4.32 -40.49 -10.36
CA GLU A 451 4.47 -41.45 -9.25
C GLU A 451 4.22 -40.81 -7.88
N ALA A 452 4.66 -39.56 -7.70
CA ALA A 452 4.37 -38.75 -6.52
C ALA A 452 2.86 -38.50 -6.34
N TRP A 453 2.13 -38.38 -7.46
CA TRP A 453 0.68 -38.18 -7.47
C TRP A 453 -0.08 -39.39 -6.92
N LEU A 454 0.33 -40.62 -7.27
CA LEU A 454 -0.33 -41.85 -6.81
C LEU A 454 -0.26 -41.99 -5.28
N SER A 455 0.87 -41.60 -4.68
CA SER A 455 1.03 -41.59 -3.23
C SER A 455 0.11 -40.57 -2.56
N ILE A 456 0.04 -39.34 -3.09
CA ILE A 456 -0.85 -38.30 -2.53
C ILE A 456 -2.32 -38.70 -2.68
N TYR A 457 -2.72 -39.20 -3.85
CA TYR A 457 -4.10 -39.63 -4.10
C TYR A 457 -4.52 -40.74 -3.12
N SER A 458 -3.64 -41.74 -2.91
CA SER A 458 -3.88 -42.82 -1.94
C SER A 458 -4.09 -42.28 -0.52
N THR A 459 -3.29 -41.30 -0.10
CA THR A 459 -3.39 -40.69 1.23
C THR A 459 -4.61 -39.77 1.37
N LEU A 460 -4.96 -38.99 0.34
CA LEU A 460 -6.16 -38.14 0.36
C LEU A 460 -7.46 -38.96 0.36
N ASN A 461 -7.44 -40.09 -0.36
CA ASN A 461 -8.54 -41.06 -0.36
C ASN A 461 -8.69 -41.73 1.00
N SER A 462 -7.59 -42.15 1.64
CA SER A 462 -7.63 -42.77 2.97
C SER A 462 -8.04 -41.80 4.08
N CYS A 463 -7.83 -40.49 3.88
CA CYS A 463 -8.27 -39.45 4.81
C CYS A 463 -9.69 -38.92 4.53
N GLY A 464 -10.37 -39.37 3.47
CA GLY A 464 -11.73 -38.91 3.11
C GLY A 464 -11.82 -37.46 2.62
N LEU A 465 -10.72 -36.90 2.09
CA LEU A 465 -10.59 -35.47 1.77
C LEU A 465 -10.73 -35.15 0.26
N LEU A 466 -11.12 -36.14 -0.54
CA LEU A 466 -11.35 -35.96 -1.98
C LEU A 466 -12.74 -35.37 -2.23
N THR A 467 -12.81 -34.10 -2.61
CA THR A 467 -14.06 -33.45 -3.07
C THR A 467 -14.21 -33.57 -4.59
N SER A 468 -15.45 -33.51 -5.10
CA SER A 468 -15.76 -33.63 -6.54
C SER A 468 -15.07 -32.57 -7.41
N ASN A 469 -14.93 -31.33 -6.91
CA ASN A 469 -14.19 -30.27 -7.60
C ASN A 469 -12.69 -30.58 -7.70
N ILE A 470 -12.10 -31.13 -6.64
CA ILE A 470 -10.69 -31.54 -6.62
C ILE A 470 -10.45 -32.65 -7.64
N ILE A 471 -11.35 -33.63 -7.75
CA ILE A 471 -11.26 -34.74 -8.71
C ILE A 471 -11.39 -34.24 -10.17
N ALA A 472 -12.32 -33.33 -10.45
CA ALA A 472 -12.55 -32.81 -11.80
C ALA A 472 -11.37 -31.97 -12.32
N GLU A 473 -10.78 -31.13 -11.46
CA GLU A 473 -9.61 -30.33 -11.78
C GLU A 473 -8.34 -31.20 -11.94
N GLN A 474 -8.23 -32.27 -11.15
CA GLN A 474 -7.17 -33.28 -11.26
C GLN A 474 -7.23 -34.09 -12.56
N ALA A 475 -8.42 -34.48 -13.01
CA ALA A 475 -8.60 -35.18 -14.29
C ALA A 475 -8.11 -34.34 -15.48
N LYS A 476 -8.30 -33.02 -15.41
CA LYS A 476 -7.83 -32.07 -16.43
C LYS A 476 -6.30 -31.98 -16.48
N ILE A 477 -5.63 -31.86 -15.32
CA ILE A 477 -4.16 -31.80 -15.24
C ILE A 477 -3.52 -33.10 -15.76
N ILE A 478 -4.08 -34.27 -15.40
CA ILE A 478 -3.60 -35.56 -15.90
C ILE A 478 -3.79 -35.67 -17.41
N ALA A 479 -4.95 -35.25 -17.93
CA ALA A 479 -5.20 -35.23 -19.36
C ALA A 479 -4.18 -34.35 -20.10
N ASP A 480 -3.88 -33.16 -19.58
CA ASP A 480 -2.91 -32.23 -20.18
C ASP A 480 -1.48 -32.79 -20.17
N ILE A 481 -1.04 -33.43 -19.07
CA ILE A 481 0.29 -34.07 -18.97
C ILE A 481 0.41 -35.26 -19.94
N VAL A 482 -0.63 -36.09 -20.04
CA VAL A 482 -0.67 -37.23 -20.97
C VAL A 482 -0.67 -36.75 -22.42
N LEU A 483 -1.44 -35.70 -22.73
CA LEU A 483 -1.51 -35.11 -24.06
C LEU A 483 -0.16 -34.50 -24.48
N GLU A 484 0.50 -33.78 -23.58
CA GLU A 484 1.82 -33.19 -23.84
C GLU A 484 2.90 -34.28 -24.01
N GLY A 485 2.89 -35.31 -23.15
CA GLY A 485 3.75 -36.48 -23.29
C GLY A 485 3.56 -37.16 -24.64
N PHE A 486 2.31 -37.40 -25.03
CA PHE A 486 1.95 -37.99 -26.32
C PHE A 486 2.44 -37.13 -27.50
N LEU A 487 2.30 -35.80 -27.45
CA LEU A 487 2.75 -34.89 -28.50
C LEU A 487 4.28 -34.83 -28.62
N VAL A 488 5.01 -34.92 -27.51
CA VAL A 488 6.48 -34.96 -27.51
C VAL A 488 7.01 -36.28 -28.03
N THR A 489 6.41 -37.41 -27.64
CA THR A 489 6.81 -38.74 -28.12
C THR A 489 6.52 -38.93 -29.61
N ASN A 490 5.43 -38.36 -30.11
CA ASN A 490 5.04 -38.49 -31.52
C ASN A 490 5.62 -37.41 -32.45
N LYS A 491 6.34 -36.42 -31.92
CA LYS A 491 7.03 -35.40 -32.74
C LYS A 491 8.10 -35.98 -33.69
N ASN A 492 8.65 -37.16 -33.36
CA ASN A 492 9.62 -37.89 -34.20
C ASN A 492 8.97 -38.92 -35.12
N VAL A 493 7.64 -39.05 -35.10
CA VAL A 493 6.87 -40.01 -35.93
C VAL A 493 6.01 -39.28 -36.98
N LEU A 494 5.87 -37.95 -36.86
CA LEU A 494 5.07 -37.09 -37.75
C LEU A 494 5.94 -36.09 -38.56
N VAL A 495 7.11 -36.54 -39.04
CA VAL A 495 7.84 -35.90 -40.16
C VAL A 495 7.74 -36.79 -41.38
#